data_AF-A0A3A6N0S9-F1
#
_entry.id   AF-A0A3A6N0S9-F1
#
_cell.length_a   1.000
_cell.length_b   1.000
_cell.length_c   1.000
_cell.angle_alpha   90.00
_cell.angle_beta   90.00
_cell.angle_gamma   90.00
#
_symmetry.space_group_name_H-M   'P 1'
#
loop_
_entity.id
_entity.type
_entity.pdbx_description
1 polymer ?
#
loop_
_entity_poly.entity_id
_entity_poly.type
_entity_poly.pdbx_seq_one_letter_code
_entity_poly.pdbx_strand_id
1 'polypeptide(L)'
;YAWDLNVLGAGEDVATSLGIKVGRLRVYTLTLATLAASATVAFTGIIGFICLVGPHICRMLIGSDNRFLIPCSCLVGAVLLLLADTLARTIIAPTEIPVGIITALMGSPFFIYLLVKKKRQWWG
;
A
#
# COMPACT_ATOMS: atom_id res chain seq x y z
N TYR A 1 10.37 10.69 11.30
CA TYR A 1 9.51 11.07 10.15
C TYR A 1 8.05 10.64 10.25
N ALA A 2 7.65 9.65 11.06
CA ALA A 2 6.22 9.23 11.12
C ALA A 2 5.27 10.36 11.57
N TRP A 3 5.72 11.22 12.49
CA TRP A 3 4.96 12.41 12.91
C TRP A 3 4.92 13.48 11.83
N ASP A 4 6.07 13.77 11.20
CA ASP A 4 6.16 14.74 10.09
C ASP A 4 5.30 14.34 8.88
N LEU A 5 5.16 13.04 8.62
CA LEU A 5 4.27 12.48 7.61
C LEU A 5 2.78 12.62 7.98
N ASN A 6 2.45 12.57 9.28
CA ASN A 6 1.09 12.80 9.76
C ASN A 6 0.69 14.28 9.58
N VAL A 7 1.60 15.19 9.91
CA VAL A 7 1.39 16.64 9.73
C VAL A 7 1.31 16.99 8.24
N LEU A 8 2.13 16.35 7.39
CA LEU A 8 2.00 16.50 5.93
C LEU A 8 0.64 16.00 5.41
N GLY A 9 0.08 14.95 6.01
CA GLY A 9 -1.27 14.46 5.70
C GLY A 9 -2.40 15.43 6.07
N ALA A 10 -2.16 16.37 7.00
CA ALA A 10 -3.11 17.42 7.39
C ALA A 10 -3.09 18.64 6.46
N GLY A 11 -2.10 18.75 5.56
CA GLY A 11 -1.95 19.81 4.57
C GLY A 11 -0.52 20.34 4.49
N GLU A 12 -0.04 20.62 3.27
CA GLU A 12 1.31 21.16 3.05
C GLU A 12 1.52 22.52 3.73
N ASP A 13 0.49 23.37 3.74
CA ASP A 13 0.51 24.69 4.38
C ASP A 13 0.63 24.59 5.91
N VAL A 14 -0.03 23.59 6.51
CA VAL A 14 0.03 23.32 7.96
C VAL A 14 1.40 22.79 8.34
N ALA A 15 1.95 21.85 7.56
CA ALA A 15 3.28 21.28 7.80
C ALA A 15 4.40 22.31 7.66
N THR A 16 4.30 23.19 6.66
CA THR A 16 5.27 24.27 6.45
C THR A 16 5.20 25.29 7.59
N SER A 17 3.99 25.62 8.06
CA SER A 17 3.77 26.53 9.19
C SER A 17 4.27 25.96 10.52
N LEU A 18 4.27 24.64 10.69
CA LEU A 18 4.86 23.95 11.85
C LEU A 18 6.39 23.81 11.80
N GLY A 19 7.05 24.38 10.78
CA GLY A 19 8.51 24.36 10.64
C GLY A 19 9.07 23.09 10.02
N ILE A 20 8.23 22.21 9.47
CA ILE A 20 8.66 20.99 8.80
C ILE A 20 9.16 21.36 7.39
N LYS A 21 10.39 20.94 7.07
CA LYS A 21 10.97 21.10 5.73
C LYS A 21 10.36 20.06 4.76
N VAL A 22 9.13 20.29 4.32
CA VAL A 22 8.33 19.40 3.46
C VAL A 22 9.13 18.89 2.26
N GLY A 23 9.85 19.79 1.57
CA GLY A 23 10.68 19.42 0.42
C GLY A 23 11.75 18.37 0.73
N ARG A 24 12.46 18.50 1.85
CA ARG A 24 13.47 17.50 2.27
C ARG A 24 12.82 16.19 2.68
N LEU A 25 11.75 16.26 3.47
CA LEU A 25 11.01 15.07 3.92
C LEU A 25 10.49 14.26 2.72
N ARG A 26 9.94 14.93 1.71
CA ARG A 26 9.43 14.31 0.49
C ARG A 26 10.53 13.61 -0.30
N VAL A 27 11.67 14.26 -0.49
CA VAL A 27 12.81 13.64 -1.20
C VAL A 27 13.31 12.41 -0.45
N TYR A 28 13.53 12.50 0.87
CA TYR A 28 13.99 11.36 1.67
C TYR A 28 13.02 10.17 1.68
N THR A 29 11.72 10.44 1.79
CA THR A 29 10.71 9.38 1.84
C THR A 29 10.51 8.73 0.47
N LEU A 30 10.52 9.53 -0.61
CA LEU A 30 10.47 9.01 -1.97
C LEU A 30 11.69 8.16 -2.29
N THR A 31 12.90 8.60 -1.96
CA THR A 31 14.12 7.83 -2.26
C THR A 31 14.15 6.51 -1.50
N LEU A 32 13.76 6.49 -0.22
CA LEU A 32 13.67 5.25 0.55
C LEU A 32 12.59 4.31 0.00
N ALA A 33 11.40 4.84 -0.33
CA ALA A 33 10.30 4.05 -0.85
C ALA A 33 10.61 3.47 -2.24
N THR A 34 11.19 4.26 -3.15
CA THR A 34 11.54 3.79 -4.49
C THR A 34 12.67 2.79 -4.45
N LEU A 35 13.70 3.00 -3.61
CA LEU A 35 14.80 2.05 -3.45
C LEU A 35 14.32 0.69 -2.93
N ALA A 36 13.45 0.68 -1.92
CA ALA A 36 12.86 -0.54 -1.38
C ALA A 36 11.98 -1.25 -2.42
N ALA A 37 11.13 -0.50 -3.13
CA ALA A 37 10.28 -1.03 -4.18
C ALA A 37 11.09 -1.59 -5.35
N SER A 38 12.11 -0.88 -5.83
CA SER A 38 12.95 -1.31 -6.96
C SER A 38 13.76 -2.54 -6.62
N ALA A 39 14.33 -2.62 -5.41
CA ALA A 39 15.05 -3.80 -4.96
C ALA A 39 14.13 -5.02 -4.94
N THR A 40 12.91 -4.88 -4.41
CA THR A 40 11.94 -5.99 -4.37
C THR A 40 11.53 -6.43 -5.78
N VAL A 41 11.16 -5.49 -6.65
CA VAL A 41 10.72 -5.78 -8.02
C VAL A 41 11.83 -6.42 -8.86
N ALA A 42 13.10 -6.06 -8.63
CA ALA A 42 14.23 -6.67 -9.33
C ALA A 42 14.36 -8.18 -9.04
N PHE A 43 13.98 -8.64 -7.84
CA PHE A 43 14.03 -10.06 -7.47
C PHE A 43 12.72 -10.80 -7.77
N THR A 44 11.57 -10.19 -7.54
CA THR A 44 10.26 -10.88 -7.61
C THR A 44 9.47 -10.60 -8.87
N GLY A 45 9.96 -9.71 -9.74
CA GLY A 45 9.20 -9.19 -10.88
C GLY A 45 8.09 -8.22 -10.47
N ILE A 46 7.25 -7.86 -11.45
CA ILE A 46 6.18 -6.87 -11.28
C ILE A 46 5.02 -7.50 -10.48
N ILE A 47 4.79 -6.99 -9.28
CA ILE A 47 3.66 -7.36 -8.42
C ILE A 47 2.77 -6.13 -8.22
N GLY A 48 1.55 -6.18 -8.75
CA GLY A 48 0.57 -5.10 -8.66
C GLY A 48 -0.41 -5.28 -7.50
N PHE A 49 -1.16 -4.21 -7.21
CA PHE A 49 -2.30 -4.14 -6.27
C PHE A 49 -2.00 -4.33 -4.76
N ILE A 50 -1.03 -5.15 -4.34
CA ILE A 50 -0.75 -5.38 -2.90
C ILE A 50 -0.43 -4.07 -2.18
N CYS A 51 0.41 -3.22 -2.79
CA CYS A 51 0.82 -1.94 -2.21
C CYS A 51 -0.34 -0.94 -2.09
N LEU A 52 -1.44 -1.12 -2.81
CA LEU A 52 -2.64 -0.27 -2.71
C LEU A 52 -3.63 -0.85 -1.69
N VAL A 53 -3.84 -2.18 -1.74
CA VAL A 53 -4.82 -2.89 -0.92
C VAL A 53 -4.39 -2.94 0.56
N GLY A 54 -3.12 -3.28 0.82
CA GLY A 54 -2.57 -3.41 2.17
C GLY A 54 -2.77 -2.17 3.06
N PRO A 55 -2.26 -0.98 2.67
CA PRO A 55 -2.45 0.23 3.47
C PRO A 55 -3.91 0.65 3.56
N HIS A 56 -4.75 0.33 2.56
CA HIS A 56 -6.16 0.67 2.63
C HIS A 56 -6.92 -0.18 3.66
N ILE A 57 -6.66 -1.49 3.70
CA ILE A 57 -7.24 -2.38 4.72
C ILE A 57 -6.77 -1.94 6.11
N CYS A 58 -5.49 -1.61 6.27
CA CYS A 58 -4.99 -1.09 7.55
C CYS A 58 -5.63 0.23 7.95
N ARG A 59 -5.83 1.17 7.02
CA ARG A 59 -6.55 2.42 7.31
C ARG A 59 -7.97 2.16 7.81
N MET A 60 -8.66 1.17 7.25
CA MET A 60 -10.01 0.81 7.68
C MET A 60 -10.04 0.13 9.04
N LEU A 61 -8.97 -0.56 9.44
CA LEU A 61 -8.91 -1.33 10.69
C LEU A 61 -8.36 -0.53 11.88
N ILE A 62 -7.32 0.29 11.64
CA ILE A 62 -6.52 0.94 12.70
C ILE A 62 -6.67 2.48 12.71
N GLY A 63 -7.13 3.07 11.61
CA GLY A 63 -7.27 4.53 11.47
C GLY A 63 -6.10 5.22 10.76
N SER A 64 -6.03 6.55 10.89
CA SER A 64 -5.14 7.41 10.08
C SER A 64 -3.73 7.62 10.65
N ASP A 65 -3.40 7.04 11.80
CA ASP A 65 -2.11 7.33 12.45
C ASP A 65 -0.94 6.62 11.76
N ASN A 66 -0.12 7.39 11.03
CA ASN A 66 1.00 6.87 10.23
C ASN A 66 2.04 6.08 11.05
N ARG A 67 2.12 6.28 12.37
CA ARG A 67 3.02 5.51 13.26
C ARG A 67 2.64 4.03 13.36
N PHE A 68 1.35 3.75 13.38
CA PHE A 68 0.83 2.37 13.42
C PHE A 68 0.45 1.87 12.02
N LEU A 69 0.10 2.80 11.12
CA LEU A 69 -0.26 2.47 9.75
C LEU A 69 0.87 1.77 9.01
N ILE A 70 2.09 2.32 9.06
CA ILE A 70 3.25 1.82 8.31
C ILE A 70 3.59 0.37 8.69
N PRO A 71 3.79 0.01 9.98
CA PRO A 71 4.10 -1.37 10.35
C PRO A 71 2.93 -2.32 10.08
N CYS A 72 1.70 -1.89 10.36
CA CYS A 72 0.54 -2.76 10.14
C CYS A 72 0.27 -2.98 8.65
N SER A 73 0.41 -1.96 7.81
CA SER A 73 0.24 -2.10 6.35
C SER A 73 1.29 -3.01 5.74
N CYS A 74 2.50 -3.00 6.29
CA CYS A 74 3.56 -3.93 5.89
C CYS A 74 3.15 -5.37 6.22
N LEU A 75 2.67 -5.63 7.44
CA LEU A 75 2.19 -6.95 7.87
C LEU A 75 1.00 -7.44 7.03
N VAL A 76 -0.03 -6.60 6.85
CA VAL A 76 -1.21 -6.96 6.07
C VAL A 76 -0.86 -7.20 4.60
N GLY A 77 0.01 -6.37 4.02
CA GLY A 77 0.53 -6.57 2.67
C GLY A 77 1.31 -7.88 2.53
N ALA A 78 2.17 -8.21 3.49
CA ALA A 78 2.95 -9.45 3.50
C ALA A 78 2.06 -10.70 3.59
N VAL A 79 1.06 -10.67 4.48
CA VAL A 79 0.09 -11.79 4.62
C VAL A 79 -0.72 -11.97 3.33
N LEU A 80 -1.20 -10.89 2.72
CA LEU A 80 -1.91 -10.93 1.44
C LEU A 80 -1.05 -11.51 0.32
N LEU A 81 0.21 -11.10 0.24
CA LEU A 81 1.14 -11.56 -0.78
C LEU A 81 1.46 -13.06 -0.60
N LEU A 82 1.67 -13.51 0.64
CA LEU A 82 1.88 -14.93 0.94
C LEU A 82 0.66 -15.80 0.60
N LEU A 83 -0.54 -15.32 0.90
CA LEU A 83 -1.77 -16.03 0.53
C LEU A 83 -1.91 -16.12 -0.99
N ALA A 84 -1.62 -15.03 -1.71
CA ALA A 84 -1.66 -15.03 -3.18
C ALA A 84 -0.59 -15.94 -3.79
N ASP A 85 0.64 -15.96 -3.27
CA ASP A 85 1.70 -16.89 -3.71
C ASP A 85 1.31 -18.36 -3.46
N THR A 86 0.72 -18.64 -2.30
CA THR A 86 0.25 -20.00 -1.95
C THR A 86 -0.88 -20.46 -2.88
N LEU A 87 -1.85 -19.57 -3.17
CA LEU A 87 -2.93 -19.85 -4.13
C LEU A 87 -2.41 -20.01 -5.56
N ALA A 88 -1.42 -19.21 -5.96
CA ALA A 88 -0.77 -19.31 -7.26
C ALA A 88 -0.15 -20.68 -7.50
N ARG A 89 0.52 -21.23 -6.48
CA ARG A 89 1.17 -22.54 -6.55
C ARG A 89 0.20 -23.72 -6.46
N THR A 90 -0.97 -23.55 -5.83
CA THR A 90 -1.90 -24.65 -5.54
C THR A 90 -2.98 -24.86 -6.61
N ILE A 91 -3.39 -23.82 -7.35
CA ILE A 91 -4.54 -23.92 -8.26
C ILE A 91 -4.17 -24.59 -9.60
N ILE A 92 -2.96 -24.37 -10.13
CA ILE A 92 -2.53 -24.93 -11.43
C ILE A 92 -1.13 -25.57 -11.29
N ALA A 93 -1.05 -26.73 -10.66
CA ALA A 93 0.11 -27.60 -10.84
C ALA A 93 -0.04 -28.32 -12.21
N PRO A 94 0.96 -28.30 -13.13
CA PRO A 94 2.39 -28.04 -12.95
C PRO A 94 2.90 -26.73 -13.60
N THR A 95 2.02 -25.77 -13.91
CA THR A 95 2.40 -24.56 -14.65
C THR A 95 2.64 -23.40 -13.69
N GLU A 96 3.86 -22.88 -13.64
CA GLU A 96 4.19 -21.73 -12.79
C GLU A 96 3.58 -20.45 -13.36
N ILE A 97 2.44 -20.03 -12.80
CA ILE A 97 1.79 -18.78 -13.16
C ILE A 97 2.49 -17.64 -12.40
N PRO A 98 2.84 -16.53 -13.07
CA PRO A 98 3.35 -15.34 -12.40
C PRO A 98 2.35 -14.88 -11.34
N VAL A 99 2.80 -14.83 -10.08
CA VAL A 99 1.99 -14.41 -8.92
C VAL A 99 1.34 -13.05 -9.16
N GLY A 100 2.01 -12.15 -9.90
CA GLY A 100 1.49 -10.84 -10.28
C GLY A 100 0.16 -10.86 -11.06
N ILE A 101 -0.11 -11.89 -11.86
CA ILE A 101 -1.38 -12.03 -12.61
C ILE A 101 -2.51 -12.35 -11.64
N ILE A 102 -2.26 -13.27 -10.71
CA ILE A 102 -3.24 -13.73 -9.73
C ILE A 102 -3.54 -12.61 -8.73
N THR A 103 -2.51 -11.89 -8.29
CA THR A 103 -2.71 -10.74 -7.39
C THR A 103 -3.46 -9.60 -8.07
N ALA A 104 -3.25 -9.37 -9.38
CA ALA A 104 -4.01 -8.38 -10.14
C ALA A 104 -5.49 -8.79 -10.31
N LEU A 105 -5.75 -10.07 -10.59
CA LEU A 105 -7.11 -10.61 -10.69
C LEU A 105 -7.85 -10.57 -9.36
N MET A 106 -7.16 -10.75 -8.24
CA MET A 106 -7.75 -10.58 -6.89
C MET A 106 -7.89 -9.10 -6.49
N GLY A 107 -6.91 -8.27 -6.84
CA GLY A 107 -6.88 -6.85 -6.48
C GLY A 107 -7.89 -6.00 -7.25
N SER A 108 -8.16 -6.33 -8.52
CA SER A 108 -9.13 -5.63 -9.37
C SER A 108 -10.57 -5.61 -8.79
N PRO A 109 -11.18 -6.75 -8.42
CA PRO A 109 -12.52 -6.76 -7.80
C PRO A 109 -12.53 -6.07 -6.44
N PHE A 110 -11.44 -6.16 -5.66
CA PHE A 110 -11.33 -5.41 -4.40
C PHE A 110 -11.34 -3.90 -4.62
N PHE A 111 -10.62 -3.44 -5.65
CA PHE A 111 -10.58 -2.02 -6.00
C PHE A 111 -11.95 -1.50 -6.47
N ILE A 112 -12.65 -2.30 -7.29
CA ILE A 112 -14.03 -2.00 -7.72
C ILE A 112 -14.97 -1.92 -6.51
N TYR A 113 -14.91 -2.90 -5.61
CA TYR A 113 -15.71 -2.91 -4.39
C TYR A 113 -15.48 -1.65 -3.55
N LEU A 114 -14.22 -1.22 -3.44
CA LEU A 114 -13.85 -0.04 -2.69
C LEU A 114 -14.38 1.26 -3.33
N LEU A 115 -14.30 1.37 -4.65
CA LEU A 115 -14.86 2.49 -5.43
C LEU A 115 -16.38 2.61 -5.22
N VAL A 116 -17.09 1.49 -5.28
CA VAL A 116 -18.54 1.44 -5.06
C VAL A 116 -18.90 1.85 -3.63
N LYS A 117 -18.15 1.35 -2.63
CA LYS A 117 -18.37 1.69 -1.22
C LYS A 117 -18.15 3.17 -0.94
N LYS A 118 -17.09 3.78 -1.50
CA LYS A 118 -16.77 5.20 -1.31
C LYS A 118 -17.79 6.12 -1.95
N LYS A 119 -18.35 5.75 -3.12
CA LYS A 119 -19.40 6.52 -3.80
C LYS A 119 -20.67 6.67 -2.93
N ARG A 120 -20.98 5.66 -2.11
CA ARG A 120 -22.13 5.68 -1.19
C ARG A 120 -21.95 6.65 -0.01
N GLN A 121 -20.73 7.06 0.30
CA GLN A 121 -20.41 7.93 1.43
C GLN A 121 -20.37 9.43 1.07
N TRP A 122 -20.44 9.78 -0.21
CA TRP A 122 -20.44 11.17 -0.71
C TRP A 122 -21.85 11.73 -0.96
N TRP A 123 -22.88 10.87 -0.93
CA TRP A 123 -24.30 11.21 -1.14
C TRP A 123 -25.14 10.88 0.10
N GLY A 124 -24.59 11.05 1.30
CA GLY A 124 -25.27 10.90 2.58
C GLY A 124 -24.92 12.03 3.52
#